data_AF-A0AAU2MKC2-F1
#
_entry.id   AF-A0AAU2MKC2-F1
#
_cell.length_a   1.000
_cell.length_b   1.000
_cell.length_c   1.000
_cell.angle_alpha   90.00
_cell.angle_beta   90.00
_cell.angle_gamma   90.00
#
_symmetry.space_group_name_H-M   'P 1'
#
loop_
_entity.id
_entity.type
_entity.pdbx_description
1 polymer ?
#
loop_
_entity_poly.entity_id
_entity_poly.type
_entity_poly.pdbx_seq_one_letter_code
_entity_poly.pdbx_strand_id
1 'polypeptide(L)'
;MTTRPTATPSLRPEVRRTLRLDQQHAVDSAVRHLKRPGSRGHIVSACGTGKTLTALRTAEALDTRHLLVAVPSLDLIGQWAAVARADAWGDVIGGLGSQWGQYEYVTNSGFAA
;
A
#
# COMPACT_ATOMS: atom_id res chain seq x y z
N MET A 1 -29.35 -27.81 -14.95
CA MET A 1 -29.78 -26.43 -14.60
C MET A 1 -28.50 -25.62 -14.39
N THR A 2 -27.95 -25.05 -15.47
CA THR A 2 -26.64 -24.37 -15.46
C THR A 2 -26.84 -22.95 -14.95
N THR A 3 -26.34 -22.65 -13.75
CA THR A 3 -26.37 -21.28 -13.22
C THR A 3 -25.38 -20.42 -14.00
N ARG A 4 -25.91 -19.34 -14.57
CA ARG A 4 -25.16 -18.27 -15.24
C ARG A 4 -24.15 -17.68 -14.26
N PRO A 5 -22.89 -17.40 -14.67
CA PRO A 5 -21.98 -16.66 -13.81
C PRO A 5 -22.59 -15.28 -13.52
N THR A 6 -22.82 -15.01 -12.24
CA THR A 6 -23.28 -13.72 -11.72
C THR A 6 -22.33 -12.64 -12.21
N ALA A 7 -22.89 -11.58 -12.80
CA ALA A 7 -22.14 -10.45 -13.32
C ALA A 7 -21.14 -9.92 -12.28
N THR A 8 -19.90 -9.72 -12.70
CA THR A 8 -18.87 -9.02 -11.93
C THR A 8 -19.40 -7.64 -11.51
N PRO A 9 -19.45 -7.31 -10.20
CA PRO A 9 -19.92 -5.99 -9.79
C PRO A 9 -19.03 -4.91 -10.43
N SER A 10 -19.65 -3.91 -11.06
CA SER A 10 -18.92 -2.80 -11.66
C SER A 10 -18.17 -2.06 -10.56
N LEU A 11 -16.84 -2.12 -10.59
CA LEU A 11 -15.95 -1.38 -9.68
C LEU A 11 -15.96 0.09 -10.06
N ARG A 12 -17.03 0.81 -9.70
CA ARG A 12 -16.96 2.28 -9.67
C ARG A 12 -15.87 2.64 -8.66
N PRO A 13 -14.94 3.55 -8.95
CA PRO A 13 -14.01 4.01 -7.94
C PRO A 13 -14.85 4.59 -6.80
N GLU A 14 -14.81 3.96 -5.63
CA GLU A 14 -15.26 4.62 -4.42
C GLU A 14 -14.47 5.92 -4.31
N VAL A 15 -15.13 7.01 -3.89
CA VAL A 15 -14.52 8.34 -3.78
C VAL A 15 -13.12 8.20 -3.16
N ARG A 16 -12.10 8.60 -3.93
CA ARG A 16 -10.69 8.47 -3.55
C ARG A 16 -10.50 9.07 -2.17
N ARG A 17 -9.87 8.31 -1.27
CA ARG A 17 -9.71 8.73 0.12
C ARG A 17 -8.73 9.90 0.21
N THR A 18 -9.18 10.98 0.85
CA THR A 18 -8.33 12.14 1.21
C THR A 18 -7.46 11.79 2.41
N LEU A 19 -6.19 12.19 2.37
CA LEU A 19 -5.28 12.02 3.49
C LEU A 19 -5.66 12.92 4.67
N ARG A 20 -5.55 12.38 5.89
CA ARG A 20 -5.54 13.17 7.12
C ARG A 20 -4.22 13.93 7.24
N LEU A 21 -4.18 14.95 8.09
CA LEU A 21 -3.00 15.81 8.27
C LEU A 21 -1.74 15.02 8.66
N ASP A 22 -1.86 14.08 9.59
CA ASP A 22 -0.76 13.21 10.02
C ASP A 22 -0.25 12.30 8.90
N GLN A 23 -1.18 11.78 8.08
CA GLN A 23 -0.82 10.97 6.92
C GLN A 23 -0.12 11.80 5.84
N GLN A 24 -0.58 13.03 5.60
CA GLN A 24 0.07 13.95 4.65
C GLN A 24 1.50 14.28 5.10
N HIS A 25 1.71 14.60 6.38
CA HIS A 25 3.04 14.83 6.92
C HIS A 25 3.96 13.59 6.78
N ALA A 26 3.42 12.39 6.98
CA ALA A 26 4.16 11.15 6.78
C ALA A 26 4.58 10.96 5.30
N VAL A 27 3.67 11.23 4.36
CA VAL A 27 3.97 11.20 2.91
C VAL A 27 5.07 12.22 2.57
N ASP A 28 4.91 13.48 2.98
CA ASP A 28 5.86 14.54 2.64
C ASP A 28 7.27 14.27 3.19
N SER A 29 7.34 13.74 4.42
CA SER A 29 8.61 13.33 5.03
C SER A 29 9.26 12.17 4.29
N ALA A 30 8.47 11.14 3.96
CA ALA A 30 8.94 9.98 3.23
C ALA A 30 9.43 10.35 1.82
N VAL A 31 8.67 11.14 1.07
CA VAL A 31 9.03 11.58 -0.28
C VAL A 31 10.34 12.38 -0.26
N ARG A 32 10.47 13.32 0.69
CA ARG A 32 11.69 14.12 0.84
C ARG A 32 12.91 13.25 1.16
N HIS A 33 12.74 12.21 1.95
CA HIS A 33 13.80 11.29 2.30
C HIS A 33 14.20 10.37 1.14
N LEU A 34 13.20 9.79 0.48
CA LEU A 34 13.35 8.75 -0.53
C LEU A 34 13.80 9.26 -1.90
N LYS A 35 13.67 10.57 -2.18
CA LYS A 35 14.24 11.21 -3.37
C LYS A 35 15.78 11.19 -3.41
N ARG A 36 16.44 10.82 -2.31
CA ARG A 36 17.91 10.71 -2.27
C ARG A 36 18.34 9.33 -2.82
N PRO A 37 19.32 9.26 -3.73
CA PRO A 37 19.81 7.99 -4.26
C PRO A 37 20.27 7.04 -3.14
N GLY A 38 19.91 5.75 -3.24
CA GLY A 38 20.32 4.72 -2.27
C GLY A 38 19.70 4.86 -0.88
N SER A 39 18.68 5.70 -0.73
CA SER A 39 17.98 5.90 0.54
C SER A 39 17.10 4.70 0.91
N ARG A 40 16.98 4.48 2.22
CA ARG A 40 16.03 3.53 2.83
C ARG A 40 15.40 4.23 4.02
N GLY A 41 14.11 3.98 4.26
CA GLY A 41 13.38 4.62 5.34
C GLY A 41 12.31 3.72 5.94
N HIS A 42 11.91 4.06 7.17
CA HIS A 42 10.81 3.41 7.88
C HIS A 42 9.76 4.43 8.26
N ILE A 43 8.49 4.08 8.05
CA ILE A 43 7.34 4.85 8.53
C ILE A 43 6.70 4.03 9.65
N VAL A 44 6.73 4.55 10.87
CA VAL A 44 6.09 3.91 12.03
C VAL A 44 4.74 4.59 12.27
N SER A 45 3.69 3.79 12.41
CA SER A 45 2.35 4.30 12.67
C SER A 45 1.50 3.23 13.37
N ALA A 46 0.54 3.66 14.18
CA ALA A 46 -0.32 2.75 14.93
C ALA A 46 -1.23 1.90 14.01
N CYS A 47 -1.87 0.86 14.58
CA CYS A 47 -2.91 0.12 13.87
C CYS A 47 -4.14 1.02 13.61
N GLY A 48 -4.81 0.84 12.46
CA GLY A 48 -6.01 1.61 12.10
C GLY A 48 -5.78 3.03 11.54
N THR A 49 -4.55 3.57 11.59
CA THR A 49 -4.24 4.93 11.10
C THR A 49 -4.08 5.05 9.58
N GLY A 50 -4.27 3.97 8.82
CA GLY A 50 -4.21 4.00 7.35
C GLY A 50 -2.82 3.89 6.74
N LYS A 51 -1.91 3.11 7.34
CA LYS A 51 -0.58 2.77 6.80
C LYS A 51 -0.57 2.42 5.30
N THR A 52 -1.55 1.63 4.87
CA THR A 52 -1.72 1.25 3.46
C THR A 52 -1.97 2.45 2.56
N LEU A 53 -2.86 3.37 2.96
CA LEU A 53 -3.16 4.58 2.19
C LEU A 53 -1.95 5.50 2.11
N THR A 54 -1.24 5.70 3.23
CA THR A 54 0.01 6.47 3.26
C THR A 54 1.05 5.88 2.32
N ALA A 55 1.23 4.56 2.29
CA ALA A 55 2.19 3.92 1.41
C ALA A 55 1.86 4.11 -0.07
N LEU A 56 0.59 3.93 -0.47
CA LEU A 56 0.13 4.17 -1.84
C LEU A 56 0.37 5.63 -2.25
N ARG A 57 0.02 6.60 -1.40
CA ARG A 57 0.24 8.03 -1.70
C ARG A 57 1.71 8.42 -1.75
N THR A 58 2.57 7.82 -0.93
CA THR A 58 4.02 7.99 -1.04
C THR A 58 4.54 7.48 -2.37
N ALA A 59 4.08 6.31 -2.80
CA ALA A 59 4.44 5.73 -4.09
C ALA A 59 3.96 6.61 -5.27
N GLU A 60 2.75 7.19 -5.17
CA GLU A 60 2.23 8.15 -6.18
C GLU A 60 3.12 9.40 -6.25
N ALA A 61 3.44 9.99 -5.09
CA ALA A 61 4.22 11.21 -5.00
C ALA A 61 5.70 11.03 -5.40
N LEU A 62 6.20 9.80 -5.39
CA LEU A 62 7.51 9.42 -5.91
C LEU A 62 7.47 9.03 -7.40
N ASP A 63 6.29 9.02 -8.03
CA ASP A 63 6.08 8.60 -9.43
C ASP A 63 6.66 7.19 -9.70
N THR A 64 6.50 6.28 -8.75
CA THR A 64 7.03 4.92 -8.87
C THR A 64 6.15 4.08 -9.78
N ARG A 65 6.77 3.40 -10.77
CA ARG A 65 6.07 2.45 -11.64
C ARG A 65 5.70 1.14 -10.94
N HIS A 66 6.51 0.71 -9.98
CA HIS A 66 6.36 -0.60 -9.33
C HIS A 66 6.38 -0.45 -7.82
N LEU A 67 5.37 -1.03 -7.15
CA LEU A 67 5.28 -1.12 -5.70
C LEU A 67 5.23 -2.60 -5.28
N LEU A 68 6.27 -3.04 -4.57
CA LEU A 68 6.32 -4.37 -3.95
C LEU A 68 5.74 -4.31 -2.53
N VAL A 69 4.74 -5.14 -2.26
CA VAL A 69 4.13 -5.25 -0.94
C VAL A 69 4.42 -6.63 -0.36
N ALA A 70 5.11 -6.66 0.78
CA ALA A 70 5.38 -7.87 1.54
C ALA A 70 4.56 -7.88 2.84
N VAL A 71 3.75 -8.92 3.02
CA VAL A 71 2.87 -9.10 4.18
C VAL A 71 2.91 -10.55 4.68
N PRO A 72 2.60 -10.82 5.96
CA PRO A 72 2.76 -12.14 6.56
C PRO A 72 1.65 -13.14 6.22
N SER A 73 0.57 -12.72 5.56
CA SER A 73 -0.56 -13.61 5.24
C SER A 73 -1.24 -13.27 3.90
N LEU A 74 -1.90 -14.26 3.32
CA LEU A 74 -2.69 -14.10 2.09
C LEU A 74 -3.87 -13.14 2.29
N ASP A 75 -4.52 -13.16 3.46
CA ASP A 75 -5.63 -12.25 3.75
C ASP A 75 -5.17 -10.79 3.71
N LEU A 76 -3.97 -10.50 4.22
CA LEU A 76 -3.40 -9.16 4.13
C LEU A 76 -3.06 -8.78 2.69
N ILE A 77 -2.67 -9.72 1.83
CA ILE A 77 -2.52 -9.45 0.39
C ILE A 77 -3.88 -9.04 -0.20
N GLY A 78 -4.95 -9.77 0.14
CA GLY A 78 -6.30 -9.46 -0.29
C GLY A 78 -6.77 -8.06 0.16
N GLN A 79 -6.52 -7.71 1.43
CA GLN A 79 -6.84 -6.38 1.97
C GLN A 79 -6.06 -5.26 1.26
N TRP A 80 -4.76 -5.47 1.04
CA TRP A 80 -3.93 -4.52 0.28
C TRP A 80 -4.42 -4.32 -1.15
N ALA A 81 -4.71 -5.42 -1.85
CA ALA A 81 -5.20 -5.36 -3.23
C ALA A 81 -6.57 -4.67 -3.32
N ALA A 82 -7.45 -4.86 -2.34
CA ALA A 82 -8.74 -4.17 -2.30
C ALA A 82 -8.57 -2.66 -2.14
N VAL A 83 -7.68 -2.21 -1.24
CA VAL A 83 -7.39 -0.77 -1.06
C VAL A 83 -6.73 -0.19 -2.30
N ALA A 84 -5.74 -0.86 -2.87
CA ALA A 84 -5.05 -0.41 -4.09
C ALA A 84 -6.03 -0.23 -5.26
N ARG A 85 -6.91 -1.21 -5.51
CA ARG A 85 -7.94 -1.10 -6.56
C ARG A 85 -8.92 0.05 -6.31
N ALA A 86 -9.35 0.25 -5.07
CA ALA A 86 -10.21 1.36 -4.71
C ALA A 86 -9.52 2.73 -4.95
N ASP A 87 -8.21 2.79 -4.76
CA ASP A 87 -7.38 3.97 -5.03
C ASP A 87 -6.85 4.05 -6.48
N ALA A 88 -7.30 3.17 -7.38
CA ALA A 88 -6.92 3.07 -8.79
C ALA A 88 -5.43 2.77 -9.06
N TRP A 89 -4.78 2.02 -8.16
CA TRP A 89 -3.44 1.48 -8.36
C TRP A 89 -3.48 0.16 -9.15
N GLY A 90 -2.94 0.17 -10.37
CA GLY A 90 -3.03 -0.95 -11.32
C GLY A 90 -2.00 -2.08 -11.12
N ASP A 91 -0.77 -1.75 -10.72
CA ASP A 91 0.38 -2.68 -10.78
C ASP A 91 1.01 -2.93 -9.39
N VAL A 92 0.25 -3.54 -8.48
CA VAL A 92 0.77 -3.98 -7.17
C VAL A 92 1.24 -5.43 -7.26
N ILE A 93 2.54 -5.67 -7.06
CA ILE A 93 3.11 -7.02 -7.00
C ILE A 93 3.14 -7.45 -5.52
N GLY A 94 2.35 -8.45 -5.17
CA GLY A 94 2.33 -9.02 -3.81
C GLY A 94 3.34 -10.15 -3.65
N GLY A 95 4.15 -10.10 -2.58
CA GLY A 95 5.09 -11.16 -2.20
C GLY A 95 4.79 -11.73 -0.80
N LEU A 96 4.89 -13.05 -0.64
CA LEU A 96 4.80 -13.73 0.67
C LEU A 96 6.18 -13.71 1.34
N GLY A 97 6.31 -13.04 2.49
CA GLY A 97 7.56 -12.99 3.24
C GLY A 97 7.51 -13.89 4.47
N SER A 98 8.01 -15.13 4.38
CA SER A 98 8.05 -16.08 5.50
C SER A 98 9.33 -16.06 6.35
N GLN A 99 10.17 -15.01 6.24
CA GLN A 99 11.50 -14.98 6.91
C GLN A 99 11.90 -13.66 7.58
N TRP A 100 11.02 -12.69 7.75
CA TRP A 100 11.34 -11.46 8.50
C TRP A 100 10.85 -11.61 9.93
N GLY A 101 11.81 -11.79 10.85
CA GLY A 101 11.57 -12.08 12.26
C GLY A 101 10.63 -11.10 12.97
N GLN A 102 10.02 -11.63 14.01
CA GLN A 102 9.14 -11.01 14.99
C GLN A 102 9.58 -9.59 15.38
N TYR A 103 9.07 -8.57 14.72
CA TYR A 103 9.05 -7.20 15.22
C TYR A 103 7.69 -6.61 14.87
N GLU A 104 6.95 -6.25 15.93
CA GLU A 104 5.94 -5.21 16.03
C GLU A 104 5.46 -4.63 14.68
N TYR A 105 4.17 -4.79 14.35
CA TYR A 105 3.44 -4.43 13.11
C TYR A 105 3.87 -3.12 12.40
N VAL A 106 5.10 -3.06 11.92
CA VAL A 106 5.63 -2.10 10.97
C VAL A 106 5.32 -2.71 9.63
N THR A 107 4.35 -2.14 8.91
CA THR A 107 4.21 -2.43 7.49
C THR A 107 5.47 -1.88 6.82
N ASN A 108 6.47 -2.74 6.65
CA ASN A 108 7.70 -2.41 5.94
C ASN A 108 7.35 -2.24 4.46
N SER A 109 6.83 -1.07 4.12
CA SER A 109 6.81 -0.61 2.73
C SER A 109 8.24 -0.25 2.41
N GLY A 110 9.03 -1.24 2.02
CA GLY A 110 10.40 -1.04 1.60
C GLY A 110 10.39 -0.24 0.31
N PHE A 111 10.63 1.06 0.40
CA PHE A 111 10.85 1.90 -0.77
C PHE A 111 12.33 1.82 -1.14
N ALA A 112 12.62 1.24 -2.31
CA ALA A 112 13.92 1.36 -2.95
C ALA A 112 13.74 2.30 -4.15
N ALA A 113 14.44 3.44 -4.12
CA ALA A 113 14.61 4.33 -5.25
C ALA A 113 15.94 4.04 -5.96
#